data_AF-A0AAX6HRG2-F1
#
_entry.id   AF-A0AAX6HRG2-F1
#
_cell.length_a   1.000
_cell.length_b   1.000
_cell.length_c   1.000
_cell.angle_alpha   90.00
_cell.angle_beta   90.00
_cell.angle_gamma   90.00
#
_symmetry.space_group_name_H-M   'P 1'
#
loop_
_entity.id
_entity.type
_entity.pdbx_description
1 polymer ?
#
loop_
_entity_poly.entity_id
_entity_poly.type
_entity_poly.pdbx_seq_one_letter_code
_entity_poly.pdbx_strand_id
1 'polypeptide(L)'
;MTALAKYEEGGSPIEAESMGLHLAMEICTRHNLHCVTIEGDCKPLIDSINYDDTSPPWRARHVTEDARKIKEKATDITFIYTHRSSNQAAHHLASHTLLSNHSNVISVFGETPDCISTHVFHDMSHTLS
;
A
#
# COMPACT_ATOMS: atom_id res chain seq x y z
N MET A 1 0.06 7.92 0.38
CA MET A 1 0.24 8.06 -1.08
C MET A 1 0.40 6.65 -1.65
N THR A 2 -0.53 6.20 -2.50
CA THR A 2 -0.88 4.77 -2.68
C THR A 2 -0.39 4.19 -4.01
N ALA A 3 0.13 2.96 -3.97
CA ALA A 3 0.75 2.26 -5.10
C ALA A 3 0.03 0.93 -5.40
N LEU A 4 -0.19 0.60 -6.68
CA LEU A 4 -0.77 -0.67 -7.13
C LEU A 4 0.08 -1.44 -8.14
N ALA A 5 0.27 -2.72 -7.83
CA ALA A 5 0.89 -3.73 -8.66
C ALA A 5 -0.11 -4.37 -9.64
N LYS A 6 0.41 -4.93 -10.73
CA LYS A 6 -0.36 -5.68 -11.73
C LYS A 6 -1.25 -6.72 -11.08
N TYR A 7 -2.55 -6.53 -11.21
CA TYR A 7 -3.55 -7.50 -10.79
C TYR A 7 -3.76 -8.46 -11.97
N GLU A 8 -3.21 -9.67 -11.91
CA GLU A 8 -3.62 -10.75 -12.80
C GLU A 8 -4.97 -11.31 -12.28
N GLU A 9 -5.96 -11.44 -13.17
CA GLU A 9 -7.24 -12.06 -12.85
C GLU A 9 -7.01 -13.46 -12.25
N GLY A 10 -7.18 -13.61 -10.94
CA GLY A 10 -7.07 -14.90 -10.24
C GLY A 10 -6.25 -14.92 -8.94
N GLY A 11 -5.57 -13.82 -8.58
CA GLY A 11 -4.85 -13.73 -7.31
C GLY A 11 -5.78 -13.70 -6.08
N SER A 12 -5.37 -14.36 -4.99
CA SER A 12 -6.06 -14.26 -3.70
C SER A 12 -5.94 -12.85 -3.11
N PRO A 13 -6.91 -12.35 -2.32
CA PRO A 13 -6.85 -10.99 -1.76
C PRO A 13 -5.52 -10.68 -1.07
N ILE A 14 -4.95 -11.66 -0.35
CA ILE A 14 -3.66 -11.49 0.32
C ILE A 14 -2.49 -11.27 -0.65
N GLU A 15 -2.52 -11.85 -1.85
CA GLU A 15 -1.50 -11.60 -2.89
C GLU A 15 -1.60 -10.19 -3.42
N ALA A 16 -2.82 -9.72 -3.71
CA ALA A 16 -3.05 -8.34 -4.15
C ALA A 16 -2.51 -7.31 -3.13
N GLU A 17 -2.86 -7.49 -1.86
CA GLU A 17 -2.37 -6.64 -0.76
C GLU A 17 -0.84 -6.70 -0.62
N SER A 18 -0.26 -7.89 -0.73
CA SER A 18 1.19 -8.08 -0.65
C SER A 18 1.91 -7.39 -1.81
N MET A 19 1.35 -7.44 -3.02
CA MET A 19 1.95 -6.75 -4.16
C MET A 19 1.81 -5.23 -4.05
N GLY A 20 0.68 -4.72 -3.55
CA GLY A 20 0.49 -3.30 -3.26
C GLY A 20 1.52 -2.78 -2.25
N LEU A 21 1.73 -3.53 -1.17
CA LEU A 21 2.77 -3.25 -0.18
C LEU A 21 4.18 -3.27 -0.78
N HIS A 22 4.50 -4.29 -1.60
CA HIS A 22 5.79 -4.38 -2.25
C HIS A 22 6.08 -3.15 -3.13
N LEU A 23 5.09 -2.70 -3.90
CA LEU A 23 5.25 -1.52 -4.73
C LEU A 23 5.40 -0.25 -3.90
N ALA A 24 4.67 -0.10 -2.80
CA ALA A 24 4.84 1.04 -1.89
C ALA A 24 6.29 1.10 -1.35
N MET A 25 6.86 -0.03 -0.95
CA MET A 25 8.25 -0.12 -0.51
C MET A 25 9.25 0.17 -1.63
N GLU A 26 8.98 -0.30 -2.85
CA GLU A 26 9.81 -0.03 -4.02
C GLU A 26 9.83 1.47 -4.35
N ILE A 27 8.68 2.15 -4.26
CA ILE A 27 8.60 3.61 -4.43
C ILE A 27 9.41 4.33 -3.34
N CYS A 28 9.25 3.95 -2.07
CA CYS A 28 10.02 4.55 -0.99
C CYS A 28 11.53 4.42 -1.24
N THR A 29 11.97 3.22 -1.65
CA THR A 29 13.37 2.95 -1.96
C THR A 29 13.86 3.74 -3.18
N ARG A 30 13.10 3.71 -4.28
CA ARG A 30 13.46 4.36 -5.56
C ARG A 30 13.58 5.88 -5.41
N HIS A 31 12.73 6.48 -4.58
CA HIS A 31 12.71 7.92 -4.33
C HIS A 31 13.48 8.34 -3.07
N ASN A 32 14.18 7.40 -2.42
CA ASN A 32 14.96 7.66 -1.22
C ASN A 32 14.13 8.35 -0.11
N LEU A 33 12.89 7.89 0.06
CA LEU A 33 11.98 8.35 1.10
C LEU A 33 12.27 7.57 2.38
N HIS A 34 12.59 8.30 3.46
CA HIS A 34 12.99 7.69 4.72
C HIS A 34 11.98 7.90 5.85
N CYS A 35 11.06 8.86 5.71
CA CYS A 35 10.03 9.18 6.70
C CYS A 35 8.66 9.00 6.04
N VAL A 36 8.12 7.78 6.11
CA VAL A 36 6.89 7.38 5.41
C VAL A 36 6.03 6.48 6.28
N THR A 37 4.75 6.77 6.34
CA THR A 37 3.75 5.84 6.87
C THR A 37 3.12 5.08 5.71
N ILE A 38 3.25 3.76 5.73
CA ILE A 38 2.59 2.85 4.80
C ILE A 38 1.37 2.27 5.49
N GLU A 39 0.19 2.58 4.97
CA GLU A 39 -1.10 2.14 5.50
C GLU A 39 -1.67 1.00 4.66
N GLY A 40 -2.26 -0.01 5.31
CA GLY A 40 -2.96 -1.10 4.64
C GLY A 40 -4.13 -1.64 5.46
N ASP A 41 -5.17 -2.12 4.80
CA ASP A 41 -6.37 -2.69 5.44
C ASP A 41 -6.32 -4.22 5.61
N CYS A 42 -5.21 -4.84 5.24
CA CYS A 42 -4.96 -6.26 5.50
C CYS A 42 -4.31 -6.45 6.89
N LYS A 43 -5.13 -6.55 7.94
CA LYS A 43 -4.63 -6.73 9.32
C LYS A 43 -3.64 -7.88 9.49
N PRO A 44 -3.89 -9.11 8.98
CA PRO A 44 -2.93 -10.21 9.13
C PRO A 44 -1.57 -9.92 8.49
N LEU A 45 -1.56 -9.18 7.37
CA LEU A 45 -0.32 -8.78 6.70
C LEU A 45 0.42 -7.73 7.54
N ILE A 46 -0.26 -6.67 7.99
CA ILE A 46 0.36 -5.62 8.81
C ILE A 46 0.86 -6.16 10.15
N ASP A 47 0.05 -6.98 10.83
CA ASP A 47 0.45 -7.60 12.09
C ASP A 47 1.70 -8.47 11.87
N SER A 48 1.78 -9.22 10.76
CA SER A 48 2.98 -9.99 10.40
C SER A 48 4.23 -9.14 10.20
N ILE A 49 4.12 -7.86 9.87
CA ILE A 49 5.29 -6.97 9.76
C ILE A 49 5.67 -6.40 11.13
N ASN A 50 4.68 -6.17 11.99
CA ASN A 50 4.86 -5.47 13.24
C ASN A 50 5.19 -6.37 14.43
N TYR A 51 4.79 -7.64 14.39
CA TYR A 51 4.93 -8.57 15.50
C TYR A 51 5.61 -9.87 15.05
N ASP A 52 6.73 -10.19 15.69
CA ASP A 52 7.54 -11.37 15.35
C ASP A 52 6.81 -12.69 15.62
N ASP A 53 5.86 -12.70 16.57
CA ASP A 53 5.06 -13.87 16.94
C ASP A 53 3.97 -14.22 15.91
N THR A 54 3.77 -13.39 14.89
CA THR A 54 2.79 -13.64 13.84
C THR A 54 3.46 -14.17 12.58
N SER A 55 3.13 -15.40 12.22
CA SER A 55 3.62 -16.01 10.99
C SER A 55 2.93 -15.36 9.78
N PRO A 56 3.68 -14.84 8.80
CA PRO A 56 3.08 -14.28 7.61
C PRO A 56 2.31 -15.35 6.83
N PRO A 57 1.20 -14.99 6.18
CA PRO A 57 0.58 -15.85 5.18
C PRO A 57 1.65 -16.29 4.16
N TRP A 58 1.69 -17.59 3.82
CA TRP A 58 2.78 -18.15 3.01
C TRP A 58 2.98 -17.41 1.67
N ARG A 59 1.89 -16.91 1.07
CA ARG A 59 1.87 -16.13 -0.17
C ARG A 59 2.49 -14.73 -0.03
N ALA A 60 2.47 -14.18 1.18
CA ALA A 60 2.96 -12.84 1.50
C ALA A 60 4.36 -12.84 2.12
N ARG A 61 4.89 -14.02 2.48
CA ARG A 61 6.06 -14.18 3.33
C ARG A 61 7.28 -13.38 2.85
N HIS A 62 7.59 -13.45 1.56
CA HIS A 62 8.74 -12.72 1.01
C HIS A 62 8.59 -11.21 1.18
N VAL A 63 7.39 -10.68 0.92
CA VAL A 63 7.08 -9.24 1.08
C VAL A 63 7.15 -8.84 2.55
N THR A 64 6.59 -9.64 3.46
CA THR A 64 6.66 -9.38 4.90
C THR A 64 8.11 -9.34 5.40
N GLU A 65 8.93 -10.30 4.98
CA GLU A 65 10.35 -10.37 5.39
C GLU A 65 11.13 -9.15 4.88
N ASP A 66 10.87 -8.67 3.67
CA ASP A 66 11.49 -7.44 3.15
C ASP A 66 11.01 -6.19 3.87
N ALA A 67 9.72 -6.10 4.21
CA ALA A 67 9.16 -5.01 5.01
C ALA A 67 9.81 -4.93 6.41
N ARG A 68 10.00 -6.08 7.07
CA ARG A 68 10.71 -6.16 8.36
C ARG A 68 12.14 -5.66 8.25
N LYS A 69 12.90 -6.09 7.23
CA LYS A 69 14.28 -5.60 7.00
C LYS A 69 14.34 -4.10 6.76
N ILE A 70 13.37 -3.53 6.04
CA ILE A 70 13.31 -2.08 5.80
C ILE A 70 13.07 -1.36 7.12
N LYS A 71 12.07 -1.80 7.89
CA LYS A 71 11.77 -1.27 9.23
C LYS A 71 12.98 -1.31 10.17
N GLU A 72 13.75 -2.39 10.15
CA GLU A 72 14.94 -2.58 11.01
C GLU A 72 16.13 -1.69 10.62
N LYS A 73 16.23 -1.23 9.37
CA LYS A 73 17.36 -0.43 8.86
C LYS A 73 17.40 1.02 9.40
N ALA A 74 16.73 1.30 10.51
CA ALA A 74 16.60 2.63 11.12
C ALA A 74 16.03 3.70 10.16
N THR A 75 15.18 3.29 9.21
CA THR A 75 14.34 4.22 8.44
C THR A 75 13.11 4.59 9.27
N ASP A 76 12.66 5.85 9.22
CA ASP A 76 11.38 6.32 9.79
C ASP A 76 10.17 5.82 8.96
N ILE A 77 10.26 4.59 8.44
CA ILE A 77 9.18 3.92 7.71
C ILE A 77 8.36 3.11 8.72
N THR A 78 7.07 3.41 8.79
CA THR A 78 6.12 2.73 9.68
C THR A 78 5.03 2.03 8.88
N PHE A 79 4.52 0.94 9.43
CA PHE A 79 3.45 0.14 8.83
C PHE A 79 2.24 0.16 9.76
N ILE A 80 1.11 0.69 9.28
CA ILE A 80 -0.10 0.90 10.09
C ILE A 80 -1.29 0.18 9.47
N TYR A 81 -2.06 -0.49 10.32
CA TYR A 81 -3.34 -1.05 9.92
C TYR A 81 -4.38 0.08 9.91
N THR A 82 -5.07 0.23 8.79
CA THR A 82 -6.18 1.17 8.66
C THR A 82 -7.45 0.42 8.29
N HIS A 83 -8.62 0.92 8.69
CA HIS A 83 -9.87 0.31 8.26
C HIS A 83 -10.09 0.52 6.76
N ARG A 84 -10.68 -0.46 6.08
CA ARG A 84 -11.00 -0.36 4.64
C ARG A 84 -11.82 0.88 4.27
N SER A 85 -12.66 1.36 5.18
CA SER A 85 -13.41 2.63 5.02
C SER A 85 -12.51 3.85 4.87
N SER A 86 -11.30 3.81 5.43
CA SER A 86 -10.27 4.83 5.33
C SER A 86 -9.30 4.56 4.16
N ASN A 87 -9.24 3.32 3.66
CA ASN A 87 -8.43 2.94 2.50
C ASN A 87 -9.19 2.95 1.15
N GLN A 88 -10.32 3.67 1.09
CA GLN A 88 -11.20 3.65 -0.08
C GLN A 88 -10.53 4.23 -1.33
N ALA A 89 -9.65 5.23 -1.18
CA ALA A 89 -8.88 5.78 -2.30
C ALA A 89 -8.03 4.67 -2.97
N ALA A 90 -7.30 3.88 -2.19
CA ALA A 90 -6.51 2.77 -2.72
C ALA A 90 -7.38 1.73 -3.43
N HIS A 91 -8.50 1.39 -2.80
CA HIS A 91 -9.43 0.40 -3.32
C HIS A 91 -10.08 0.83 -4.65
N HIS A 92 -10.50 2.09 -4.75
CA HIS A 92 -11.08 2.66 -5.96
C HIS A 92 -10.04 2.79 -7.08
N LEU A 93 -8.80 3.17 -6.76
CA LEU A 93 -7.72 3.21 -7.74
C LEU A 93 -7.46 1.81 -8.33
N ALA A 94 -7.38 0.78 -7.48
CA ALA A 94 -7.17 -0.61 -7.88
C ALA A 94 -8.26 -1.08 -8.84
N SER A 95 -9.51 -0.86 -8.42
CA SER A 95 -10.69 -1.22 -9.21
C SER A 95 -10.73 -0.48 -10.55
N HIS A 96 -10.32 0.78 -10.58
CA HIS A 96 -10.28 1.56 -11.82
C HIS A 96 -9.18 1.06 -12.78
N THR A 97 -7.99 0.72 -12.28
CA THR A 97 -6.91 0.17 -13.11
C THR A 97 -7.26 -1.20 -13.70
N LEU A 98 -7.99 -2.03 -12.95
CA LEU A 98 -8.52 -3.32 -13.42
C LEU A 98 -9.49 -3.15 -14.59
N LEU A 99 -10.39 -2.17 -14.51
CA LEU A 99 -11.42 -1.94 -15.53
C LEU A 99 -10.89 -1.24 -16.78
N SER A 100 -9.78 -0.53 -16.66
CA SER A 100 -9.28 0.36 -17.70
C SER A 100 -8.12 -0.24 -18.53
N ASN A 101 -7.65 -1.44 -18.20
CA ASN A 101 -6.51 -2.11 -18.86
C ASN A 101 -5.21 -1.27 -18.89
N HIS A 102 -5.17 -0.16 -18.16
CA HIS A 102 -4.00 0.70 -18.03
C HIS A 102 -3.07 0.11 -16.97
N SER A 103 -1.97 -0.46 -17.42
CA SER A 103 -0.99 -1.16 -16.57
C SER A 103 -0.16 -0.22 -15.67
N ASN A 104 -0.31 1.10 -15.81
CA ASN A 104 0.71 2.09 -15.39
C ASN A 104 0.12 3.38 -14.80
N VAL A 105 -0.94 3.33 -13.99
CA VAL A 105 -1.37 4.54 -13.27
C VAL A 105 -0.51 4.69 -12.00
N ILE A 106 0.52 5.53 -12.10
CA ILE A 106 1.41 5.91 -11.00
C ILE A 106 1.34 7.44 -10.85
N SER A 107 0.46 7.94 -9.99
CA SER A 107 0.39 9.38 -9.67
C SER A 107 1.32 9.68 -8.49
N VAL A 108 2.63 9.72 -8.76
CA VAL A 108 3.62 9.96 -7.69
C VAL A 108 3.95 11.46 -7.53
N PHE A 109 3.79 12.31 -8.57
CA PHE A 109 4.00 13.76 -8.48
C PHE A 109 3.24 14.60 -9.54
N GLY A 110 2.09 14.14 -10.03
CA GLY A 110 1.36 14.76 -11.15
C GLY A 110 -0.05 15.21 -10.80
N GLU A 111 -1.03 14.59 -11.45
CA GLU A 111 -2.46 14.84 -11.23
C GLU A 111 -3.10 13.64 -10.53
N THR A 112 -3.98 13.92 -9.57
CA THR A 112 -4.79 12.89 -8.89
C THR A 112 -5.83 12.36 -9.88
N PRO A 113 -5.89 11.04 -10.14
CA PRO A 113 -6.92 10.47 -10.99
C PRO A 113 -8.32 10.82 -10.47
N ASP A 114 -9.24 11.19 -11.38
CA ASP A 114 -10.61 11.59 -11.03
C ASP A 114 -11.31 10.58 -10.12
N CYS A 115 -11.02 9.28 -10.32
CA CYS A 115 -11.61 8.18 -9.57
C CYS A 115 -11.29 8.17 -8.06
N ILE A 116 -10.23 8.85 -7.63
CA ILE A 116 -9.86 8.96 -6.20
C ILE A 116 -9.85 10.40 -5.69
N SER A 117 -10.06 11.37 -6.57
CA SER A 117 -10.00 12.80 -6.25
C SER A 117 -10.80 13.15 -4.98
N THR A 118 -12.05 12.74 -4.89
CA THR A 118 -12.96 13.00 -3.76
C THR A 118 -12.46 12.43 -2.43
N HIS A 119 -11.78 11.29 -2.45
CA HIS A 119 -11.28 10.63 -1.26
C HIS A 119 -9.97 11.27 -0.80
N VAL A 120 -9.10 11.62 -1.74
CA VAL A 120 -7.85 12.34 -1.48
C VAL A 120 -8.13 13.74 -0.91
N PHE A 121 -9.12 14.46 -1.44
CA PHE A 121 -9.52 15.77 -0.92
C PHE A 121 -10.11 15.68 0.50
N HIS A 122 -10.84 14.60 0.81
CA HIS A 122 -11.38 14.39 2.15
C HIS A 122 -10.26 14.12 3.16
N ASP A 123 -9.28 13.25 2.85
CA ASP A 123 -8.13 12.98 3.74
C ASP A 123 -7.26 14.22 4.01
N MET A 124 -7.03 15.06 2.99
CA MET A 124 -6.27 16.31 3.17
C MET A 124 -6.97 17.29 4.13
N SER A 125 -8.30 17.25 4.22
CA SER A 125 -9.05 18.13 5.13
C SER A 125 -8.96 17.72 6.61
N HIS A 126 -8.71 16.44 6.91
CA HIS A 126 -8.57 15.91 8.28
C HIS A 126 -7.11 15.90 8.78
N THR A 127 -6.12 16.08 7.90
CA THR A 127 -4.70 16.13 8.29
C THR A 127 -4.26 17.55 8.73
N LEU A 128 -5.11 18.56 8.55
CA LEU A 128 -4.84 19.98 8.89
C LEU A 128 -5.56 20.46 10.17
N SER A 129 -6.12 19.55 10.97
CA SER A 129 -6.74 19.81 12.27
C SER A 129 -5.99 19.12 13.40
#